data_AF-A0A8J7I532-F1
#
_entry.id   AF-A0A8J7I532-F1
#
_cell.length_a   1.000
_cell.length_b   1.000
_cell.length_c   1.000
_cell.angle_alpha   90.00
_cell.angle_beta   90.00
_cell.angle_gamma   90.00
#
_symmetry.space_group_name_H-M   'P 1'
#
loop_
_entity.id
_entity.type
_entity.pdbx_description
1 polymer ?
#
loop_
_entity_poly.entity_id
_entity_poly.type
_entity_poly.pdbx_seq_one_letter_code
_entity_poly.pdbx_strand_id
1 'polypeptide(L)' 'MQIVTSWMEEGIQQGELKIIQRLLTRRIGAIAPELQEQVRGLSSTQLEDLAEALLDFSTEADLVAWLQQQQS' A
#
# COMPACT_ATOMS: atom_id res chain seq x y z
N MET A 1 -27.33 4.59 -5.54
CA MET A 1 -27.23 5.03 -4.13
C MET A 1 -26.37 4.00 -3.42
N GLN A 2 -25.08 4.27 -3.22
CA GLN A 2 -24.20 3.37 -2.47
C GLN A 2 -24.16 3.88 -1.04
N ILE A 3 -24.72 3.11 -0.11
CA ILE A 3 -24.50 3.31 1.33
C ILE A 3 -23.34 2.39 1.67
N VAL A 4 -22.13 2.79 1.31
CA VAL A 4 -20.95 2.17 1.93
C VAL A 4 -20.91 2.73 3.34
N THR A 5 -21.06 1.85 4.31
CA THR A 5 -21.01 2.20 5.73
C THR A 5 -19.55 2.20 6.18
N SER A 6 -19.17 3.03 7.17
CA SER A 6 -17.76 3.19 7.61
C SER A 6 -17.05 1.86 7.92
N TRP A 7 -17.74 0.86 8.48
CA TRP A 7 -17.15 -0.48 8.72
C TRP A 7 -16.88 -1.29 7.44
N MET A 8 -17.62 -1.02 6.36
CA MET A 8 -17.39 -1.63 5.05
C MET A 8 -16.17 -0.99 4.38
N GLU A 9 -16.01 0.33 4.49
CA GLU A 9 -14.82 1.04 3.99
C GLU A 9 -13.56 0.57 4.71
N GLU A 10 -13.59 0.46 6.03
CA GLU A 10 -12.48 -0.11 6.82
C GLU A 10 -12.16 -1.55 6.40
N GLY A 11 -13.19 -2.37 6.17
CA GLY A 11 -13.00 -3.76 5.72
C GLY A 11 -12.35 -3.86 4.35
N ILE A 12 -12.71 -2.97 3.43
CA ILE A 12 -12.10 -2.86 2.09
C ILE A 12 -10.63 -2.44 2.23
N GLN A 13 -10.35 -1.36 2.97
CA GLN A 13 -9.00 -0.85 3.17
C GLN A 13 -8.06 -1.89 3.81
N GLN A 14 -8.55 -2.64 4.82
CA GLN A 14 -7.76 -3.73 5.41
C GLN A 14 -7.51 -4.87 4.43
N GLY A 15 -8.47 -5.16 3.56
CA GLY A 15 -8.33 -6.12 2.46
C GLY A 15 -7.24 -5.69 1.47
N GLU A 16 -7.27 -4.44 1.03
CA GLU A 16 -6.28 -3.83 0.14
C GLU A 16 -4.88 -3.89 0.73
N LEU A 17 -4.73 -3.39 1.96
CA LEU A 17 -3.47 -3.39 2.70
C LEU A 17 -2.86 -4.80 2.79
N LYS A 18 -3.68 -5.81 3.07
CA LYS A 18 -3.22 -7.21 3.14
C LYS A 18 -2.70 -7.72 1.80
N ILE A 19 -3.34 -7.34 0.69
CA ILE A 19 -2.88 -7.70 -0.65
C ILE A 19 -1.58 -6.98 -0.98
N ILE A 20 -1.51 -5.67 -0.73
CA ILE A 20 -0.32 -4.84 -0.97
C ILE A 20 0.90 -5.39 -0.22
N GLN A 21 0.77 -5.71 1.07
CA GLN A 21 1.87 -6.30 1.85
C GLN A 21 2.39 -7.60 1.23
N ARG A 22 1.50 -8.47 0.74
CA ARG A 22 1.90 -9.73 0.07
C ARG A 22 2.57 -9.47 -1.27
N LEU A 23 2.12 -8.47 -2.03
CA LEU A 23 2.71 -8.09 -3.31
C LEU A 23 4.10 -7.49 -3.11
N LEU A 24 4.29 -6.60 -2.14
CA LEU A 24 5.59 -6.06 -1.75
C LEU A 24 6.57 -7.19 -1.43
N THR A 25 6.18 -8.12 -0.54
CA THR A 25 7.04 -9.27 -0.20
C THR A 25 7.38 -10.14 -1.42
N ARG A 26 6.46 -10.29 -2.38
CA ARG A 26 6.69 -11.08 -3.60
C ARG A 26 7.53 -10.37 -4.66
N ARG A 27 7.45 -9.04 -4.77
CA ARG A 27 8.13 -8.25 -5.81
C ARG A 27 9.55 -7.89 -5.40
N ILE A 28 9.70 -7.36 -4.21
CA ILE A 28 10.96 -6.76 -3.74
C ILE A 28 11.53 -7.45 -2.50
N GLY A 29 10.84 -8.47 -1.98
CA GLY A 29 11.29 -9.23 -0.81
C GLY A 29 10.84 -8.61 0.52
N ALA A 30 11.44 -9.07 1.61
CA ALA A 30 11.16 -8.52 2.93
C ALA A 30 11.65 -7.06 2.99
N ILE A 31 10.75 -6.17 3.41
CA ILE A 31 11.07 -4.75 3.61
C ILE A 31 11.20 -4.42 5.09
N ALA A 32 11.91 -3.33 5.39
CA ALA A 32 12.12 -2.82 6.74
C ALA A 32 10.78 -2.59 7.49
N PRO A 33 10.71 -2.90 8.81
CA PRO A 33 9.48 -2.71 9.60
C PRO A 33 8.92 -1.29 9.52
N GLU A 34 9.78 -0.28 9.46
CA GLU A 34 9.40 1.13 9.36
C GLU A 34 8.65 1.44 8.06
N LEU A 35 9.01 0.78 6.96
CA LEU A 35 8.30 0.91 5.69
C LEU A 35 6.97 0.17 5.72
N GLN A 36 6.89 -0.97 6.42
CA GLN A 36 5.63 -1.68 6.61
C GLN A 36 4.62 -0.81 7.37
N GLU A 37 5.05 -0.12 8.44
CA GLU A 37 4.16 0.79 9.18
C GLU A 37 3.72 1.99 8.34
N GLN A 38 4.62 2.55 7.52
CA GLN A 38 4.24 3.63 6.59
C GLN A 38 3.18 3.16 5.59
N VAL A 39 3.32 1.96 5.02
CA VAL A 39 2.31 1.39 4.12
C VAL A 39 0.97 1.15 4.83
N ARG A 40 0.97 0.77 6.12
CA ARG A 40 -0.27 0.64 6.91
C ARG A 40 -0.98 1.96 7.15
N GLY A 41 -0.25 3.07 7.14
CA GLY A 41 -0.80 4.41 7.30
C GLY A 41 -1.40 5.00 6.03
N LEU A 42 -1.30 4.33 4.89
CA LEU A 42 -1.83 4.82 3.61
C LEU A 42 -3.36 4.76 3.58
N SER A 43 -3.95 5.79 2.97
CA SER A 43 -5.37 5.81 2.61
C SER A 43 -5.70 4.74 1.55
N SER A 44 -6.97 4.37 1.41
CA SER A 44 -7.43 3.41 0.38
C SER A 44 -6.99 3.84 -1.03
N THR A 45 -7.16 5.12 -1.41
CA THR A 45 -6.69 5.64 -2.70
C THR A 45 -5.18 5.47 -2.88
N GLN A 46 -4.38 5.75 -1.85
CA GLN A 46 -2.93 5.54 -1.94
C GLN A 46 -2.55 4.05 -2.02
N LEU A 47 -3.34 3.15 -1.43
CA LEU A 47 -3.14 1.71 -1.57
C LEU A 47 -3.48 1.23 -2.98
N GLU A 48 -4.51 1.79 -3.61
CA GLU A 48 -4.84 1.55 -5.03
C GLU A 48 -3.69 2.03 -5.93
N ASP A 49 -3.21 3.27 -5.74
CA ASP A 49 -2.09 3.83 -6.51
C ASP A 49 -0.80 3.01 -6.32
N LEU A 50 -0.53 2.56 -5.10
CA LEU A 50 0.60 1.68 -4.80
C LEU A 50 0.48 0.33 -5.51
N ALA A 51 -0.73 -0.19 -5.72
CA ALA A 51 -0.95 -1.46 -6.43
C ALA A 51 -0.47 -1.39 -7.88
N GLU A 52 -0.69 -0.24 -8.54
CA GLU A 52 -0.22 0.00 -9.90
C GLU A 52 1.29 0.21 -9.94
N ALA A 53 1.82 1.09 -9.09
CA ALA A 53 3.25 1.39 -9.02
C ALA A 53 4.11 0.16 -8.68
N LEU A 54 3.57 -0.76 -7.86
CA LEU A 54 4.19 -2.03 -7.49
C LEU A 54 4.58 -2.90 -8.68
N LEU A 55 3.95 -2.72 -9.84
CA LEU A 55 4.27 -3.48 -11.06
C LEU A 55 5.62 -3.09 -11.65
N ASP A 56 6.10 -1.87 -11.37
CA ASP A 56 7.37 -1.33 -11.85
C ASP A 56 8.50 -1.46 -10.83
N PHE A 57 8.20 -1.86 -9.59
CA PHE A 57 9.19 -1.96 -8.52
C PHE A 57 10.15 -3.12 -8.74
N SER A 58 11.44 -2.84 -8.58
CA SER A 58 12.52 -3.82 -8.63
C SER A 58 13.23 -3.98 -7.28
N THR A 59 13.20 -2.96 -6.43
CA THR A 59 13.93 -2.91 -5.16
C THR A 59 13.14 -2.17 -4.07
N GLU A 60 13.59 -2.31 -2.82
CA GLU A 60 13.08 -1.51 -1.70
C GLU A 60 13.27 0.00 -1.90
N ALA A 61 14.30 0.43 -2.64
CA ALA A 61 14.53 1.84 -2.94
C ALA A 61 13.40 2.47 -3.77
N ASP A 62 12.74 1.70 -4.64
CA ASP A 62 11.61 2.16 -5.44
C ASP A 62 10.40 2.47 -4.54
N LEU A 63 10.15 1.62 -3.55
CA LEU A 63 9.12 1.85 -2.53
C LEU A 63 9.41 3.10 -1.71
N VAL A 64 10.66 3.30 -1.28
CA VAL A 64 11.06 4.49 -0.51
C VAL A 64 10.83 5.76 -1.33
N ALA A 65 11.24 5.77 -2.61
CA ALA A 65 11.05 6.91 -3.49
C ALA A 65 9.56 7.21 -3.70
N TRP A 66 8.74 6.19 -3.89
CA TRP A 66 7.29 6.36 -4.04
C TRP A 66 6.64 6.92 -2.76
N LEU A 67 6.97 6.37 -1.58
CA LEU A 67 6.44 6.85 -0.30
C LEU A 67 6.80 8.32 -0.03
N GLN A 68 8.00 8.76 -0.42
CA GLN A 68 8.41 10.16 -0.31
C GLN A 68 7.58 11.09 -1.21
N GLN A 69 7.21 10.64 -2.42
CA GLN A 69 6.36 11.41 -3.33
C GLN A 69 4.92 11.56 -2.82
N GLN A 70 4.43 10.61 -2.01
CA GLN A 70 3.09 10.68 -1.41
C GLN A 70 3.00 11.59 -0.18
N GLN A 71 4.15 12.04 0.35
CA GLN A 71 4.24 12.91 1.53
C GLN A 71 4.43 14.39 1.16
N SER A 72 4.58 14.70 -0.13
CA SER A 72 4.78 16.05 -0.67
C SER A 72 3.51 16.74 -1.13
#